data_AF-A0A653ACX4-F1
#
_entry.id   AF-A0A653ACX4-F1
#
_cell.length_a   1.000
_cell.length_b   1.000
_cell.length_c   1.000
_cell.angle_alpha   90.00
_cell.angle_beta   90.00
_cell.angle_gamma   90.00
#
_symmetry.space_group_name_H-M   'P 1'
#
loop_
_entity.id
_entity.type
_entity.pdbx_description
1 polymer ?
#
loop_
_entity_poly.entity_id
_entity_poly.type
_entity_poly.pdbx_seq_one_letter_code
_entity_poly.pdbx_strand_id
1 'polypeptide(L)'
;MESSRSDAGCGSAGKSAAAKQAMEDCAERMDELVGLISWLQIDQIRKRAFKHEKPLARLADRWFALCKAFEARTRAFLDNDTEEDPGKQRIPFLLPQIERTEAILRELSTERVVVTQQHLEDLDSLLQAMEEALGMPGKQPQGPLTDF
;
A
#
# COMPACT_ATOMS: atom_id res chain seq x y z
N MET A 1 37.56 -32.02 -28.58
CA MET A 1 36.49 -32.98 -28.22
C MET A 1 36.22 -32.77 -26.75
N GLU A 2 35.15 -32.04 -26.42
CA GLU A 2 33.91 -32.63 -25.86
C GLU A 2 34.13 -33.11 -24.42
N SER A 3 33.30 -32.82 -23.41
CA SER A 3 32.03 -32.12 -23.30
C SER A 3 31.68 -32.07 -21.80
N SER A 4 31.04 -30.97 -21.36
CA SER A 4 29.97 -30.93 -20.33
C SER A 4 30.32 -31.33 -18.87
N ARG A 5 29.72 -30.80 -17.79
CA ARG A 5 28.40 -30.21 -17.50
C ARG A 5 28.63 -29.20 -16.35
N SER A 6 28.31 -27.91 -16.47
CA SER A 6 27.02 -27.30 -16.07
C SER A 6 26.29 -28.01 -14.94
N ASP A 7 26.65 -27.71 -13.69
CA ASP A 7 25.78 -27.85 -12.51
C ASP A 7 25.50 -26.44 -11.96
N ALA A 8 24.63 -25.72 -12.66
CA ALA A 8 23.98 -24.53 -12.15
C ALA A 8 22.48 -24.70 -12.40
N GLY A 9 21.82 -25.36 -11.47
CA GLY A 9 20.42 -25.75 -11.63
C GLY A 9 19.73 -25.98 -10.29
N CYS A 10 19.76 -24.98 -9.40
CA CYS A 10 18.88 -24.94 -8.24
C CYS A 10 18.26 -23.53 -8.12
N GLY A 11 17.46 -23.18 -9.12
CA GLY A 11 16.61 -21.98 -9.12
C GLY A 11 15.27 -22.25 -8.45
N SER A 12 15.12 -21.75 -7.22
CA SER A 12 14.06 -20.79 -6.83
C SER A 12 12.56 -21.08 -6.99
N ALA A 13 12.08 -22.30 -7.30
CA ALA A 13 10.63 -22.56 -7.38
C ALA A 13 9.83 -22.17 -6.11
N GLY A 14 10.41 -22.37 -4.91
CA GLY A 14 9.77 -22.01 -3.64
C GLY A 14 9.77 -20.51 -3.31
N LYS A 15 10.70 -19.72 -3.88
CA LYS A 15 10.75 -18.27 -3.66
C LYS A 15 9.73 -17.54 -4.54
N SER A 16 9.48 -18.03 -5.75
CA SER A 16 8.46 -17.49 -6.65
C SER A 16 7.04 -17.70 -6.11
N ALA A 17 6.74 -18.89 -5.56
CA ALA A 17 5.43 -19.18 -4.96
C ALA A 17 5.13 -18.32 -3.72
N ALA A 18 6.11 -18.12 -2.82
CA ALA A 18 5.94 -17.28 -1.64
C ALA A 18 5.78 -15.79 -2.00
N ALA A 19 6.50 -15.31 -3.02
CA ALA A 19 6.33 -13.94 -3.52
C ALA A 19 4.95 -13.74 -4.14
N LYS A 20 4.45 -14.72 -4.89
CA LYS A 20 3.11 -14.71 -5.47
C LYS A 20 2.02 -14.68 -4.38
N GLN A 21 2.12 -15.53 -3.37
CA GLN A 21 1.19 -15.52 -2.24
C GLN A 21 1.21 -14.16 -1.52
N ALA A 22 2.39 -13.61 -1.24
CA ALA A 22 2.50 -12.30 -0.59
C ALA A 22 1.89 -11.16 -1.42
N MET A 23 1.94 -11.26 -2.76
CA MET A 23 1.26 -10.32 -3.65
C MET A 23 -0.26 -10.46 -3.60
N GLU A 24 -0.77 -11.69 -3.61
CA GLU A 24 -2.21 -11.97 -3.48
C GLU A 24 -2.74 -11.46 -2.13
N ASP A 25 -2.01 -11.73 -1.05
CA ASP A 25 -2.33 -11.22 0.29
C ASP A 25 -2.30 -9.69 0.31
N CYS A 26 -1.29 -9.04 -0.30
CA CYS A 26 -1.27 -7.57 -0.39
C CYS A 26 -2.45 -7.02 -1.20
N ALA A 27 -2.87 -7.69 -2.28
CA ALA A 27 -3.98 -7.26 -3.13
C ALA A 27 -5.31 -7.28 -2.36
N GLU A 28 -5.63 -8.39 -1.70
CA GLU A 28 -6.85 -8.53 -0.90
C GLU A 28 -6.93 -7.44 0.18
N ARG A 29 -5.80 -7.18 0.85
CA ARG A 29 -5.72 -6.22 1.94
C ARG A 29 -5.79 -4.77 1.45
N MET A 30 -5.30 -4.48 0.23
CA MET A 30 -5.47 -3.15 -0.38
C MET A 30 -6.95 -2.86 -0.72
N ASP A 31 -7.71 -3.86 -1.17
CA ASP A 31 -9.14 -3.69 -1.42
C ASP A 31 -9.92 -3.39 -0.13
N GLU A 32 -9.59 -4.08 0.97
CA GLU A 32 -10.15 -3.77 2.29
C GLU A 32 -9.88 -2.33 2.73
N LEU A 33 -8.66 -1.83 2.50
CA LEU A 33 -8.28 -0.46 2.82
C LEU A 33 -9.07 0.58 2.04
N VAL A 34 -9.32 0.34 0.74
CA VAL A 34 -10.16 1.24 -0.09
C VAL A 34 -11.58 1.35 0.50
N GLY A 35 -12.15 0.23 0.95
CA GLY A 35 -13.45 0.21 1.61
C GLY A 35 -13.47 1.02 2.90
N LEU A 36 -12.46 0.85 3.75
CA LEU A 36 -12.35 1.55 5.04
C LEU A 36 -12.15 3.05 4.88
N ILE A 37 -11.33 3.49 3.93
CA ILE A 37 -11.09 4.91 3.65
C ILE A 37 -12.37 5.57 3.12
N SER A 38 -13.07 4.91 2.19
CA SER A 38 -14.34 5.40 1.65
C SER A 38 -15.38 5.54 2.76
N TRP A 39 -15.46 4.56 3.66
CA TRP A 39 -16.32 4.62 4.83
C TRP A 39 -15.96 5.79 5.74
N LEU A 40 -14.67 6.02 6.02
CA LEU A 40 -14.20 7.09 6.90
C LEU A 40 -14.59 8.47 6.36
N GLN A 41 -14.48 8.69 5.04
CA GLN A 41 -14.93 9.92 4.41
C GLN A 41 -16.43 10.15 4.61
N ILE A 42 -17.26 9.11 4.41
CA ILE A 42 -18.72 9.18 4.62
C ILE A 42 -19.05 9.46 6.10
N ASP A 43 -18.36 8.80 7.03
CA ASP A 43 -18.57 8.97 8.47
C ASP A 43 -18.24 10.40 8.93
N GLN A 44 -17.12 10.98 8.48
CA GLN A 44 -16.77 12.36 8.83
C GLN A 44 -17.78 13.38 8.30
N ILE A 45 -18.33 13.16 7.10
CA ILE A 45 -19.44 13.97 6.56
C ILE A 45 -20.68 13.84 7.45
N ARG A 46 -21.08 12.61 7.82
CA ARG A 46 -22.24 12.35 8.69
C ARG A 46 -22.10 13.00 10.06
N LYS A 47 -20.90 12.95 10.65
CA LYS A 47 -20.57 13.58 11.94
C LYS A 47 -20.42 15.10 11.86
N ARG A 48 -20.49 15.69 10.65
CA ARG A 48 -20.21 17.12 10.39
C ARG A 48 -18.81 17.53 10.89
N ALA A 49 -17.87 16.59 10.87
CA ALA A 49 -16.51 16.75 11.38
C ALA A 49 -15.58 17.26 10.27
N PHE A 50 -15.84 18.49 9.80
CA PHE A 50 -15.18 19.06 8.62
C PHE A 50 -13.72 19.50 8.84
N LYS A 51 -13.25 19.52 10.09
CA LYS A 51 -11.89 19.98 10.44
C LYS A 51 -10.79 19.27 9.63
N HIS A 52 -11.02 18.01 9.28
CA HIS A 52 -10.03 17.16 8.60
C HIS A 52 -10.49 16.68 7.22
N GLU A 53 -11.55 17.29 6.66
CA GLU A 53 -12.13 16.88 5.37
C GLU A 53 -11.11 16.92 4.23
N LYS A 54 -10.41 18.05 4.06
CA LYS A 54 -9.39 18.21 3.00
C LYS A 54 -8.21 17.23 3.16
N PRO A 55 -7.59 17.10 4.35
CA PRO A 55 -6.60 16.05 4.63
C PRO A 55 -7.05 14.64 4.25
N LEU A 56 -8.27 14.26 4.63
CA LEU A 56 -8.80 12.92 4.36
C LEU A 56 -9.08 12.69 2.88
N ALA A 57 -9.61 13.69 2.18
CA ALA A 57 -9.77 13.63 0.73
C ALA A 57 -8.42 13.43 0.02
N ARG A 58 -7.38 14.17 0.43
CA ARG A 58 -6.03 14.04 -0.11
C ARG A 58 -5.44 12.65 0.15
N LEU A 59 -5.61 12.11 1.37
CA LEU A 59 -5.16 10.77 1.71
C LEU A 59 -5.89 9.72 0.85
N ALA A 60 -7.20 9.84 0.66
CA ALA A 60 -7.97 8.93 -0.18
C ALA A 60 -7.52 8.94 -1.65
N ASP A 61 -7.26 10.13 -2.22
CA ASP A 61 -6.76 10.24 -3.59
C ASP A 61 -5.38 9.57 -3.77
N ARG A 62 -4.48 9.77 -2.79
CA ARG A 62 -3.16 9.12 -2.78
C ARG A 62 -3.28 7.61 -2.63
N TRP A 63 -4.15 7.14 -1.75
CA TRP A 63 -4.45 5.71 -1.57
C TRP A 63 -4.96 5.07 -2.85
N PHE A 64 -5.89 5.72 -3.55
CA PHE A 64 -6.38 5.22 -4.82
C PHE A 64 -5.28 5.15 -5.89
N ALA A 65 -4.37 6.13 -5.91
CA ALA A 65 -3.22 6.11 -6.81
C ALA A 65 -2.24 4.97 -6.45
N LEU A 66 -2.02 4.71 -5.15
CA LEU A 66 -1.20 3.60 -4.66
C LEU A 66 -1.77 2.25 -5.12
N CYS A 67 -3.08 2.02 -4.93
CA CYS A 67 -3.74 0.79 -5.37
C CYS A 67 -3.56 0.54 -6.88
N LYS A 68 -3.76 1.57 -7.70
CA LYS A 68 -3.52 1.48 -9.15
C LYS A 68 -2.08 1.15 -9.51
N ALA A 69 -1.11 1.76 -8.81
CA ALA A 69 0.30 1.47 -9.02
C ALA A 69 0.66 0.05 -8.60
N PHE A 70 0.07 -0.44 -7.52
CA PHE A 70 0.21 -1.82 -7.06
C PHE A 70 -0.36 -2.80 -8.09
N GLU A 71 -1.60 -2.62 -8.54
CA GLU A 71 -2.24 -3.45 -9.57
C GLU A 71 -1.40 -3.51 -10.85
N ALA A 72 -0.91 -2.36 -11.34
CA ALA A 72 -0.09 -2.28 -12.53
C ALA A 72 1.23 -3.06 -12.37
N ARG A 73 1.87 -2.98 -11.20
CA ARG A 73 3.09 -3.74 -10.89
C ARG A 73 2.84 -5.24 -10.74
N THR A 74 1.79 -5.62 -10.02
CA THR A 74 1.41 -7.03 -9.84
C THR A 74 1.08 -7.67 -11.18
N ARG A 75 0.40 -6.94 -12.08
CA ARG A 75 0.13 -7.41 -13.44
C ARG A 75 1.41 -7.56 -14.26
N ALA A 76 2.30 -6.57 -14.23
CA ALA A 76 3.59 -6.64 -14.93
C ALA A 76 4.46 -7.82 -14.46
N PHE A 77 4.37 -8.18 -13.17
CA PHE A 77 5.05 -9.34 -12.59
C PHE A 77 4.44 -10.67 -13.03
N LEU A 78 3.10 -10.77 -13.03
CA LEU A 78 2.42 -11.98 -13.50
C LEU A 78 2.64 -12.20 -15.00
N ASP A 79 2.75 -11.12 -15.77
CA ASP A 79 2.99 -11.15 -17.21
C ASP A 79 4.48 -11.40 -17.56
N ASN A 80 5.42 -10.96 -16.71
CA ASN A 80 6.87 -11.14 -16.89
C ASN A 80 7.48 -11.88 -15.70
N ASP A 81 7.59 -13.21 -15.80
CA ASP A 81 8.20 -14.06 -14.76
C ASP A 81 9.75 -13.99 -14.77
N THR A 82 10.31 -12.78 -14.81
CA THR A 82 11.75 -12.54 -14.74
C THR A 82 12.17 -12.36 -13.27
N GLU A 83 13.20 -13.09 -12.83
CA GLU A 83 13.67 -13.09 -11.43
C GLU A 83 14.28 -11.75 -10.95
N GLU A 84 14.57 -10.81 -11.86
CA GLU A 84 15.32 -9.59 -11.58
C GLU A 84 14.47 -8.32 -11.36
N ASP A 85 13.15 -8.44 -11.11
CA ASP A 85 12.34 -7.26 -10.80
C ASP A 85 12.67 -6.72 -9.38
N PRO A 86 13.18 -5.47 -9.22
CA PRO A 86 13.38 -4.84 -7.92
C PRO A 86 12.11 -4.79 -7.05
N GLY A 87 10.93 -4.88 -7.67
CA GLY A 87 9.63 -5.03 -7.02
C GLY A 87 9.49 -6.33 -6.20
N LYS A 88 10.10 -7.45 -6.64
CA LYS A 88 10.12 -8.75 -5.91
C LYS A 88 10.66 -8.59 -4.49
N GLN A 89 11.64 -7.71 -4.30
CA GLN A 89 12.31 -7.52 -3.01
C GLN A 89 11.56 -6.59 -2.05
N ARG A 90 10.61 -5.79 -2.55
CA ARG A 90 9.94 -4.74 -1.77
C ARG A 90 8.52 -5.10 -1.33
N ILE A 91 7.92 -6.13 -1.90
CA ILE A 91 6.59 -6.64 -1.49
C ILE A 91 6.54 -7.09 -0.03
N PRO A 92 7.55 -7.78 0.52
CA PRO A 92 7.57 -8.11 1.95
C PRO A 92 7.54 -6.88 2.87
N PHE A 93 7.93 -5.70 2.37
CA PHE A 93 7.86 -4.45 3.11
C PHE A 93 6.48 -3.79 3.06
N LEU A 94 5.64 -4.11 2.06
CA LEU A 94 4.30 -3.53 1.91
C LEU A 94 3.32 -4.08 2.94
N LEU A 95 3.32 -5.41 3.15
CA LEU A 95 2.33 -6.06 4.01
C LEU A 95 2.30 -5.49 5.45
N PRO A 96 3.45 -5.28 6.14
CA PRO A 96 3.43 -4.65 7.46
C PRO A 96 2.89 -3.22 7.49
N GLN A 97 3.06 -2.44 6.41
CA GLN A 97 2.52 -1.07 6.33
C GLN A 97 1.01 -1.09 6.08
N ILE A 98 0.54 -2.03 5.26
CA ILE A 98 -0.89 -2.28 5.00
C ILE A 98 -1.59 -2.69 6.30
N GLU A 99 -1.03 -3.64 7.06
CA GLU A 99 -1.58 -4.09 8.35
C GLU A 99 -1.67 -2.94 9.37
N ARG A 100 -0.63 -2.09 9.46
CA ARG A 100 -0.65 -0.92 10.34
C ARG A 100 -1.70 0.11 9.92
N THR A 101 -1.83 0.36 8.62
CA THR A 101 -2.85 1.26 8.08
C THR A 101 -4.24 0.75 8.44
N GLU A 102 -4.47 -0.53 8.22
CA GLU A 102 -5.75 -1.15 8.50
C GLU A 102 -6.08 -1.08 10.01
N ALA A 103 -5.11 -1.30 10.88
CA ALA A 103 -5.30 -1.17 12.33
C ALA A 103 -5.80 0.24 12.71
N ILE A 104 -5.17 1.30 12.17
CA ILE A 104 -5.62 2.69 12.38
C ILE A 104 -7.03 2.89 11.85
N LEU A 105 -7.33 2.45 10.63
CA LEU A 105 -8.63 2.65 10.01
C LEU A 105 -9.74 1.87 10.74
N ARG A 106 -9.45 0.66 11.24
CA ARG A 106 -10.37 -0.12 12.07
C ARG A 106 -10.63 0.56 13.40
N GLU A 107 -9.61 1.14 14.05
CA GLU A 107 -9.80 1.95 15.25
C GLU A 107 -10.74 3.13 14.98
N LEU A 108 -10.47 3.88 13.90
CA LEU A 108 -11.30 5.00 13.45
C LEU A 108 -12.72 4.58 13.02
N SER A 109 -12.92 3.31 12.63
CA SER A 109 -14.23 2.78 12.23
C SER A 109 -15.22 2.61 13.38
N THR A 110 -14.75 2.73 14.62
CA THR A 110 -15.61 2.65 15.80
C THR A 110 -16.40 3.96 16.00
N GLU A 111 -17.70 3.84 16.27
CA GLU A 111 -18.64 4.99 16.24
C GLU A 111 -18.24 6.19 17.13
N ARG A 112 -17.42 5.96 18.16
CA ARG A 112 -17.04 6.96 19.17
C ARG A 112 -15.71 7.68 18.90
N VAL A 113 -14.94 7.25 17.90
CA VAL A 113 -13.62 7.83 17.64
C VAL A 113 -13.75 9.06 16.72
N VAL A 114 -12.99 10.10 17.08
CA VAL A 114 -12.83 11.33 16.30
C VAL A 114 -11.48 11.27 15.61
N VAL A 115 -11.44 11.58 14.31
CA VAL A 115 -10.18 11.70 13.57
C VAL A 115 -9.37 12.83 14.18
N THR A 116 -8.11 12.53 14.52
CA THR A 116 -7.18 13.49 15.11
C THR A 116 -6.09 13.82 14.09
N GLN A 117 -5.35 14.90 14.35
CA GLN A 117 -4.19 15.25 13.54
C GLN A 117 -3.14 14.13 13.52
N GLN A 118 -2.90 13.46 14.67
CA GLN A 118 -1.96 12.34 14.76
C GLN A 118 -2.38 11.19 13.84
N HIS A 119 -3.67 10.83 13.82
CA HIS A 119 -4.18 9.78 12.92
C HIS A 119 -3.87 10.09 11.45
N LEU A 120 -3.97 11.35 11.05
CA LEU A 120 -3.69 11.76 9.68
C LEU A 120 -2.20 11.70 9.36
N GLU A 121 -1.35 12.13 10.29
CA GLU A 121 0.11 12.09 10.14
C GLU A 121 0.63 10.65 10.08
N ASP A 122 0.07 9.75 10.90
CA ASP A 122 0.40 8.33 10.87
C ASP A 122 -0.02 7.70 9.54
N LEU A 123 -1.25 7.96 9.08
CA LEU A 123 -1.74 7.48 7.77
C LEU A 123 -0.92 8.05 6.60
N ASP A 124 -0.54 9.33 6.64
CA ASP A 124 0.28 9.97 5.61
C ASP A 124 1.69 9.35 5.56
N SER A 125 2.28 9.08 6.73
CA SER A 125 3.61 8.45 6.85
C SER A 125 3.62 7.00 6.35
N LEU A 126 2.60 6.22 6.69
CA LEU A 126 2.44 4.85 6.19
C LEU A 126 2.28 4.86 4.67
N LEU A 127 1.40 5.71 4.16
CA LEU A 127 1.16 5.86 2.72
C LEU A 127 2.43 6.25 1.96
N GLN A 128 3.21 7.19 2.50
CA GLN A 128 4.51 7.57 1.94
C GLN A 128 5.47 6.37 1.85
N ALA A 129 5.57 5.56 2.90
CA ALA A 129 6.42 4.37 2.90
C ALA A 129 6.00 3.32 1.85
N MET A 130 4.69 3.17 1.63
CA MET A 130 4.15 2.27 0.59
C MET A 130 4.38 2.81 -0.82
N GLU A 131 4.19 4.12 -1.04
CA GLU A 131 4.46 4.78 -2.32
C GLU A 131 5.94 4.59 -2.72
N GLU A 132 6.87 4.75 -1.77
CA GLU A 132 8.31 4.54 -1.97
C GLU A 132 8.66 3.08 -2.28
N ALA A 133 8.03 2.12 -1.59
CA ALA A 133 8.18 0.71 -1.87
C ALA A 133 7.68 0.35 -3.29
N LEU A 134 6.61 1.02 -3.74
CA LEU A 134 6.09 0.95 -5.11
C LEU A 134 6.83 1.81 -6.13
N GLY A 135 7.91 2.49 -5.72
CA GLY A 135 8.71 3.34 -6.60
C GLY A 135 7.89 4.42 -7.30
N MET A 136 6.76 4.81 -6.69
CA MET A 136 5.98 5.93 -7.19
C MET A 136 6.83 7.19 -7.01
N PRO A 137 6.84 8.12 -7.98
CA PRO A 137 7.50 9.40 -7.79
C PRO A 137 6.83 10.06 -6.59
N GLY A 138 7.55 10.15 -5.47
CA GLY A 138 7.03 10.77 -4.26
C GLY A 138 6.58 12.16 -4.65
N LYS A 139 5.27 12.42 -4.61
CA LYS A 139 4.82 13.80 -4.57
C LYS A 139 5.41 14.31 -3.27
N GLN A 140 6.45 15.15 -3.36
CA GLN A 140 7.00 15.85 -2.18
C GLN A 140 5.83 16.30 -1.32
N PRO A 141 5.89 16.15 0.02
CA PRO A 141 4.82 16.59 0.89
C PRO A 141 4.54 18.05 0.57
N GLN A 142 3.43 18.30 -0.12
CA GLN A 142 3.03 19.65 -0.52
C GLN A 142 2.45 20.30 0.73
N GLY A 143 3.35 20.80 1.56
CA GLY A 143 3.07 21.47 2.80
C GLY A 143 2.63 20.56 3.95
N PRO A 144 2.76 21.05 5.19
CA PRO A 144 2.12 20.41 6.33
C PRO A 144 0.62 20.29 6.05
N LEU A 145 -0.04 19.28 6.63
CA LEU A 145 -1.51 19.12 6.63
C LEU A 145 -2.25 20.28 7.32
N THR A 146 -1.53 21.34 7.68
CA THR A 146 -1.97 22.54 8.37
C THR A 146 -2.14 23.68 7.37
N ASP A 147 -3.16 23.64 6.53
CA ASP A 147 -3.74 24.88 6.02
C ASP A 147 -5.17 24.97 6.54
N PHE A 148 -5.27 25.78 7.60
CA PHE A 148 -6.46 26.13 8.38
C PHE A 148 -7.63 26.60 7.52
#